data_AF-A0A0L9VUZ8-F1
#
_entry.id   AF-A0A0L9VUZ8-F1
#
_cell.length_a   1.000
_cell.length_b   1.000
_cell.length_c   1.000
_cell.angle_alpha   90.00
_cell.angle_beta   90.00
_cell.angle_gamma   90.00
#
_symmetry.space_group_name_H-M   'P 1'
#
loop_
_entity.id
_entity.type
_entity.pdbx_description
1 polymer ?
#
loop_
_entity_poly.entity_id
_entity_poly.type
_entity_poly.pdbx_seq_one_letter_code
_entity_poly.pdbx_strand_id
1 'polypeptide(L)'
;MAHLVLFVLVFAGQLIGGFSIQKQPPSNNGKLITILSIDGGGIKAIIPATVLDYLDKALKAKDPTADLADYFDVMGGTSTGSITTAMLATPSLDDPTRPAYTPAQILDFYKLNGPRIFNPSRPGNGPLFDGEGLHGAASEALKETRVGEALTNLVIPAFDIKKQKPFVFSSYKLEKVPYLNAFLSDICISTSTAPTQFPPYYFENNGVEFNLVDGGEAAVNPTQIVVSEVLQQNEDPEILVLSLGTGATEIEEIYDADQAATWPKQTWAVIDTNFQGRAYTAITEYYLSSIFSGFQSRNTYLRVQEYDLNPDLSDPVNVTKASLDGLEETGKQLLMKKMVTFNLDTFDLDEGLETYAQALDRIADILHGERQRRRRSKYMEKGGRPFLETLAQAD
;
A
#
# COMPACT_ATOMS: atom_id res chain seq x y z
N MET A 1 26.10 45.22 -5.60
CA MET A 1 25.36 44.59 -6.71
C MET A 1 25.42 43.07 -6.70
N ALA A 2 26.54 42.42 -6.37
CA ALA A 2 26.64 40.95 -6.35
C ALA A 2 25.79 40.24 -5.27
N HIS A 3 25.57 40.86 -4.11
CA HIS A 3 24.77 40.26 -3.03
C HIS A 3 23.24 40.30 -3.26
N LEU A 4 22.76 41.19 -4.13
CA LEU A 4 21.32 41.28 -4.47
C LEU A 4 20.94 40.21 -5.51
N VAL A 5 21.86 39.85 -6.40
CA VAL A 5 21.64 38.80 -7.43
C VAL A 5 21.59 37.41 -6.80
N LEU A 6 22.39 37.16 -5.76
CA LEU A 6 22.35 35.88 -5.04
C LEU A 6 21.06 35.72 -4.21
N PHE A 7 20.54 36.82 -3.64
CA PHE A 7 19.27 36.81 -2.88
C PHE A 7 18.06 36.57 -3.79
N VAL A 8 18.09 37.08 -5.02
CA VAL A 8 17.05 36.85 -6.04
C VAL A 8 17.15 35.43 -6.62
N LEU A 9 18.34 34.84 -6.77
CA LEU A 9 18.49 33.46 -7.25
C LEU A 9 18.07 32.40 -6.22
N VAL A 10 18.32 32.64 -4.92
CA VAL A 10 17.88 31.73 -3.85
C VAL A 10 16.35 31.74 -3.69
N PHE A 11 15.68 32.87 -3.95
CA PHE A 11 14.22 32.95 -3.94
C PHE A 11 13.56 32.62 -5.29
N ALA A 12 14.24 32.81 -6.42
CA ALA A 12 13.75 32.35 -7.73
C ALA A 12 13.77 30.82 -7.82
N GLY A 13 14.69 30.15 -7.11
CA GLY A 13 14.68 28.69 -6.95
C GLY A 13 13.51 28.15 -6.11
N GLN A 14 12.83 28.99 -5.32
CA GLN A 14 11.62 28.63 -4.56
C GLN A 14 10.31 29.07 -5.24
N LEU A 15 10.40 29.65 -6.45
CA LEU A 15 9.26 30.16 -7.23
C LEU A 15 9.14 29.50 -8.62
N ILE A 16 9.88 28.41 -8.87
CA ILE A 16 9.50 27.48 -9.93
C ILE A 16 8.32 26.69 -9.38
N GLY A 17 7.15 27.21 -9.71
CA GLY A 17 5.86 26.75 -9.25
C GLY A 17 5.67 25.26 -9.47
N GLY A 18 4.86 24.69 -8.58
CA GLY A 18 4.57 23.27 -8.51
C GLY A 18 4.43 22.66 -9.89
N PHE A 19 5.36 21.77 -10.21
CA PHE A 19 5.02 20.64 -11.04
C PHE A 19 3.95 19.90 -10.25
N SER A 20 2.69 20.27 -10.50
CA SER A 20 1.58 19.37 -10.32
C SER A 20 1.92 18.20 -11.23
N ILE A 21 2.63 17.22 -10.65
CA ILE A 21 2.73 15.87 -11.19
C ILE A 21 1.30 15.55 -11.54
N GLN A 22 1.07 15.37 -12.85
CA GLN A 22 -0.27 15.28 -13.39
C GLN A 22 -0.81 13.94 -12.91
N LYS A 23 -1.35 13.92 -11.69
CA LYS A 23 -2.17 12.83 -11.17
C LYS A 23 -3.16 12.48 -12.28
N GLN A 24 -3.48 11.19 -12.41
CA GLN A 24 -4.59 10.71 -13.25
C GLN A 24 -5.68 11.79 -13.26
N PRO A 25 -6.12 12.28 -14.44
CA PRO A 25 -7.10 13.36 -14.49
C PRO A 25 -8.21 12.99 -13.50
N PRO A 26 -8.59 13.90 -12.58
CA PRO A 26 -9.62 13.62 -11.60
C PRO A 26 -10.84 13.06 -12.32
N SER A 27 -11.63 12.27 -11.60
CA SER A 27 -12.78 11.50 -12.08
C SER A 27 -13.92 12.37 -12.62
N ASN A 28 -13.65 13.33 -13.50
CA ASN A 28 -14.63 14.26 -14.03
C ASN A 28 -15.61 13.56 -14.99
N ASN A 29 -15.37 12.28 -15.36
CA ASN A 29 -16.28 11.48 -16.18
C ASN A 29 -16.35 9.97 -15.85
N GLY A 30 -15.69 9.47 -14.79
CA GLY A 30 -15.70 8.05 -14.41
C GLY A 30 -16.12 7.88 -12.96
N LYS A 31 -17.22 7.19 -12.66
CA LYS A 31 -17.68 6.95 -11.28
C LYS A 31 -16.77 6.01 -10.48
N LEU A 32 -15.88 5.28 -11.16
CA LEU A 32 -15.05 4.23 -10.57
C LEU A 32 -13.73 4.79 -10.02
N ILE A 33 -13.49 4.61 -8.74
CA ILE A 33 -12.21 4.87 -8.05
C ILE A 33 -11.49 3.55 -7.83
N THR A 34 -10.23 3.46 -8.25
CA THR A 34 -9.43 2.24 -8.19
C THR A 34 -8.41 2.26 -7.05
N ILE A 35 -8.47 1.26 -6.19
CA ILE A 35 -7.67 1.15 -4.97
C ILE A 35 -6.78 -0.10 -5.04
N LEU A 36 -5.48 0.08 -4.78
CA LEU A 36 -4.55 -0.99 -4.42
C LEU A 36 -4.24 -0.89 -2.93
N SER A 37 -4.39 -1.98 -2.19
CA SER A 37 -4.08 -2.06 -0.77
C SER A 37 -3.15 -3.24 -0.49
N ILE A 38 -2.08 -3.03 0.28
CA ILE A 38 -1.08 -4.06 0.58
C ILE A 38 -0.88 -4.17 2.09
N ASP A 39 -1.04 -5.40 2.60
CA ASP A 39 -0.86 -5.69 4.02
C ASP A 39 0.61 -5.56 4.46
N GLY A 40 0.79 -5.37 5.78
CA GLY A 40 2.09 -5.52 6.43
C GLY A 40 2.44 -6.98 6.69
N GLY A 41 3.73 -7.32 6.62
CA GLY A 41 4.17 -8.70 6.90
C GLY A 41 5.67 -8.94 6.88
N GLY A 42 6.50 -7.90 7.04
CA GLY A 42 7.95 -8.02 6.95
C GLY A 42 8.42 -8.53 5.59
N ILE A 43 9.39 -9.45 5.58
CA ILE A 43 9.98 -10.02 4.36
C ILE A 43 8.96 -10.78 3.50
N LYS A 44 7.81 -11.19 4.07
CA LYS A 44 6.71 -11.82 3.34
C LYS A 44 6.06 -10.91 2.29
N ALA A 45 6.39 -9.63 2.25
CA ALA A 45 6.05 -8.72 1.14
C ALA A 45 6.52 -9.20 -0.24
N ILE A 46 7.42 -10.20 -0.28
CA ILE A 46 7.74 -10.95 -1.50
C ILE A 46 6.49 -11.56 -2.16
N ILE A 47 5.55 -12.11 -1.38
CA ILE A 47 4.31 -12.72 -1.90
C ILE A 47 3.49 -11.69 -2.71
N PRO A 48 3.04 -10.55 -2.13
CA PRO A 48 2.29 -9.56 -2.90
C PRO A 48 3.13 -8.90 -4.00
N ALA A 49 4.46 -8.76 -3.85
CA ALA A 49 5.31 -8.27 -4.94
C ALA A 49 5.31 -9.20 -6.16
N THR A 50 5.34 -10.52 -5.95
CA THR A 50 5.19 -11.52 -7.02
C THR A 50 3.82 -11.45 -7.69
N VAL A 51 2.74 -11.27 -6.91
CA VAL A 51 1.39 -11.09 -7.46
C VAL A 51 1.28 -9.80 -8.29
N LEU A 52 1.88 -8.70 -7.82
CA LEU A 52 1.91 -7.43 -8.55
C LEU A 52 2.71 -7.51 -9.85
N ASP A 53 3.80 -8.27 -9.89
CA ASP A 53 4.57 -8.51 -11.12
C ASP A 53 3.74 -9.24 -12.17
N TYR A 54 2.89 -10.19 -11.77
CA TYR A 54 1.92 -10.81 -12.68
C TYR A 54 0.92 -9.78 -13.22
N LEU A 55 0.30 -8.97 -12.35
CA LEU A 55 -0.66 -7.94 -12.75
C LEU A 55 -0.03 -6.89 -13.68
N ASP A 56 1.17 -6.42 -13.38
CA ASP A 56 1.90 -5.45 -14.20
C ASP A 56 2.20 -6.00 -15.60
N LYS A 57 2.60 -7.27 -15.71
CA LYS A 57 2.77 -7.96 -17.01
C LYS A 57 1.46 -8.07 -17.78
N ALA A 58 0.36 -8.44 -17.11
CA ALA A 58 -0.96 -8.54 -17.74
C ALA A 58 -1.45 -7.17 -18.28
N LEU A 59 -1.21 -6.09 -17.54
CA LEU A 59 -1.54 -4.72 -17.96
C LEU A 59 -0.62 -4.22 -19.07
N LYS A 60 0.69 -4.49 -18.99
CA LYS A 60 1.67 -4.12 -20.02
C LYS A 60 1.45 -4.84 -21.35
N ALA A 61 0.88 -6.05 -21.33
CA ALA A 61 0.44 -6.72 -22.55
C ALA A 61 -0.68 -5.94 -23.28
N LYS A 62 -1.44 -5.09 -22.56
CA LYS A 62 -2.53 -4.27 -23.12
C LYS A 62 -2.10 -2.82 -23.41
N ASP A 63 -1.28 -2.22 -22.55
CA ASP A 63 -0.67 -0.89 -22.72
C ASP A 63 0.78 -0.92 -22.19
N PRO A 64 1.79 -1.12 -23.05
CA PRO A 64 3.19 -1.20 -22.65
C PRO A 64 3.76 0.08 -22.03
N THR A 65 3.04 1.21 -22.17
CA THR A 65 3.50 2.53 -21.73
C THR A 65 2.97 2.93 -20.35
N ALA A 66 2.06 2.14 -19.78
CA ALA A 66 1.44 2.41 -18.49
C ALA A 66 2.06 1.56 -17.38
N ASP A 67 2.14 2.12 -16.17
CA ASP A 67 2.53 1.40 -14.95
C ASP A 67 1.36 1.29 -13.96
N LEU A 68 1.55 0.64 -12.82
CA LEU A 68 0.47 0.49 -11.84
C LEU A 68 -0.05 1.83 -11.27
N ALA A 69 0.82 2.84 -11.08
CA ALA A 69 0.44 4.19 -10.66
C ALA A 69 -0.52 4.90 -11.63
N ASP A 70 -0.57 4.39 -12.86
CA ASP A 70 -1.39 4.87 -13.96
C ASP A 70 -2.78 4.23 -13.99
N TYR A 71 -3.01 3.18 -13.18
CA TYR A 71 -4.26 2.44 -13.10
C TYR A 71 -4.95 2.58 -11.74
N PHE A 72 -4.21 2.83 -10.67
CA PHE A 72 -4.74 2.99 -9.32
C PHE A 72 -4.77 4.46 -8.89
N ASP A 73 -5.96 4.96 -8.58
CA ASP A 73 -6.20 6.32 -8.06
C ASP A 73 -5.69 6.51 -6.63
N VAL A 74 -5.64 5.41 -5.87
CA VAL A 74 -5.15 5.36 -4.50
C VAL A 74 -4.38 4.08 -4.27
N MET A 75 -3.22 4.20 -3.64
CA MET A 75 -2.50 3.07 -3.08
C MET A 75 -2.38 3.22 -1.56
N GLY A 76 -2.61 2.14 -0.83
CA GLY A 76 -2.41 2.12 0.61
C GLY A 76 -1.61 0.91 1.05
N GLY A 77 -0.84 1.09 2.11
CA GLY A 77 0.04 0.03 2.58
C GLY A 77 0.42 0.23 4.03
N THR A 78 0.51 -0.88 4.76
CA THR A 78 1.00 -0.94 6.14
C THR A 78 2.35 -1.61 6.16
N SER A 79 3.30 -1.11 6.96
CA SER A 79 4.63 -1.72 7.13
C SER A 79 5.32 -1.92 5.77
N THR A 80 5.85 -3.11 5.49
CA THR A 80 6.44 -3.40 4.18
C THR A 80 5.48 -3.16 3.00
N GLY A 81 4.16 -3.29 3.18
CA GLY A 81 3.17 -2.88 2.19
C GLY A 81 3.25 -1.38 1.86
N SER A 82 3.53 -0.52 2.86
CA SER A 82 3.72 0.92 2.63
C SER A 82 4.96 1.19 1.79
N ILE A 83 6.07 0.49 2.06
CA ILE A 83 7.30 0.58 1.27
C ILE A 83 7.01 0.22 -0.18
N THR A 84 6.29 -0.89 -0.41
CA THR A 84 5.89 -1.31 -1.77
C THR A 84 5.05 -0.23 -2.46
N THR A 85 3.98 0.26 -1.83
CA THR A 85 3.12 1.29 -2.44
C THR A 85 3.85 2.62 -2.66
N ALA A 86 4.74 3.01 -1.75
CA ALA A 86 5.55 4.21 -1.90
C ALA A 86 6.54 4.06 -3.06
N MET A 87 7.22 2.91 -3.22
CA MET A 87 8.10 2.65 -4.36
C MET A 87 7.36 2.68 -5.70
N LEU A 88 6.11 2.19 -5.75
CA LEU A 88 5.25 2.27 -6.93
C LEU A 88 4.73 3.68 -7.23
N ALA A 89 4.76 4.59 -6.25
CA ALA A 89 4.20 5.93 -6.38
C ALA A 89 5.28 7.04 -6.40
N THR A 90 6.52 6.74 -5.99
CA THR A 90 7.64 7.68 -6.06
C THR A 90 8.02 7.96 -7.51
N PRO A 91 8.09 9.22 -7.95
CA PRO A 91 8.55 9.58 -9.28
C PRO A 91 10.00 9.13 -9.55
N SER A 92 10.27 8.65 -10.77
CA SER A 92 11.63 8.36 -11.21
C SER A 92 12.45 9.64 -11.38
N LEU A 93 13.76 9.55 -11.13
CA LEU A 93 14.69 10.65 -11.39
C LEU A 93 14.89 10.91 -12.88
N ASP A 94 14.83 9.86 -13.70
CA ASP A 94 15.05 9.96 -15.15
C ASP A 94 13.79 10.46 -15.87
N ASP A 95 12.62 10.06 -15.39
CA ASP A 95 11.31 10.49 -15.89
C ASP A 95 10.32 10.68 -14.72
N PRO A 96 10.12 11.92 -14.24
CA PRO A 96 9.22 12.22 -13.13
C PRO A 96 7.73 11.91 -13.38
N THR A 97 7.36 11.50 -14.60
CA THR A 97 6.00 11.04 -14.91
C THR A 97 5.82 9.53 -14.71
N ARG A 98 6.91 8.81 -14.46
CA ARG A 98 6.98 7.36 -14.33
C ARG A 98 7.38 6.99 -12.90
N PRO A 99 6.93 5.84 -12.36
CA PRO A 99 7.37 5.36 -11.06
C PRO A 99 8.85 4.97 -11.07
N ALA A 100 9.50 5.14 -9.93
CA ALA A 100 10.91 4.79 -9.74
C ALA A 100 11.15 3.27 -9.79
N TYR A 101 10.13 2.46 -9.48
CA TYR A 101 10.23 1.02 -9.42
C TYR A 101 9.07 0.31 -10.12
N THR A 102 9.41 -0.77 -10.82
CA THR A 102 8.46 -1.80 -11.26
C THR A 102 8.26 -2.85 -10.17
N PRO A 103 7.16 -3.63 -10.17
CA PRO A 103 6.97 -4.71 -9.21
C PRO A 103 8.11 -5.74 -9.19
N ALA A 104 8.67 -6.08 -10.35
CA ALA A 104 9.85 -6.96 -10.43
C ALA A 104 11.06 -6.38 -9.68
N GLN A 105 11.30 -5.07 -9.79
CA GLN A 105 12.39 -4.41 -9.05
C GLN A 105 12.10 -4.33 -7.54
N ILE A 106 10.83 -4.29 -7.12
CA ILE A 106 10.44 -4.34 -5.71
C ILE A 106 10.70 -5.74 -5.13
N LEU A 107 10.42 -6.80 -5.88
CA LEU A 107 10.79 -8.17 -5.51
C LEU A 107 12.31 -8.29 -5.29
N ASP A 108 13.11 -7.79 -6.25
CA ASP A 108 14.57 -7.76 -6.13
C ASP A 108 15.04 -6.91 -4.93
N PHE A 109 14.37 -5.78 -4.68
CA PHE A 109 14.64 -4.92 -3.54
C PHE A 109 14.53 -5.68 -2.22
N TYR A 110 13.45 -6.45 -2.00
CA TYR A 110 13.30 -7.24 -0.78
C TYR A 110 14.33 -8.34 -0.66
N LYS A 111 14.64 -9.05 -1.75
CA LYS A 111 15.65 -10.11 -1.74
C LYS A 111 17.05 -9.58 -1.44
N LEU A 112 17.39 -8.40 -1.96
CA LEU A 112 18.69 -7.77 -1.75
C LEU A 112 18.79 -7.12 -0.36
N ASN A 113 17.75 -6.40 0.06
CA ASN A 113 17.79 -5.60 1.28
C ASN A 113 17.33 -6.35 2.53
N GLY A 114 16.56 -7.44 2.41
CA GLY A 114 16.10 -8.23 3.54
C GLY A 114 17.22 -8.58 4.53
N PRO A 115 18.31 -9.23 4.09
CA PRO A 115 19.45 -9.54 4.97
C PRO A 115 20.09 -8.33 5.65
N ARG A 116 20.04 -7.15 5.02
CA ARG A 116 20.53 -5.90 5.61
C ARG A 116 19.55 -5.34 6.64
N ILE A 117 18.25 -5.38 6.35
CA ILE A 117 17.17 -4.86 7.19
C ILE A 117 17.03 -5.70 8.47
N PHE A 118 17.01 -7.02 8.34
CA PHE A 118 16.81 -7.97 9.42
C PHE A 118 18.14 -8.55 9.93
N ASN A 119 19.13 -7.67 10.15
CA ASN A 119 20.44 -8.06 10.66
C ASN A 119 20.45 -8.06 12.21
N PRO A 120 20.55 -9.22 12.89
CA PRO A 120 20.46 -9.33 14.35
C PRO A 120 21.75 -8.91 15.08
N SER A 121 22.59 -8.06 14.48
CA SER A 121 23.89 -7.65 15.03
C SER A 121 23.78 -6.70 16.23
N ARG A 122 22.58 -6.36 16.69
CA ARG A 122 22.36 -5.40 17.77
C ARG A 122 22.68 -6.03 19.14
N PRO A 123 23.57 -5.43 19.95
CA PRO A 123 23.80 -5.88 21.32
C PRO A 123 22.72 -5.38 22.30
N GLY A 124 22.47 -6.15 23.37
CA GLY A 124 21.63 -5.76 24.51
C GLY A 124 20.22 -6.37 24.52
N ASN A 125 19.37 -5.86 25.41
CA ASN A 125 17.99 -6.35 25.62
C ASN A 125 16.92 -5.47 24.94
N GLY A 126 17.32 -4.72 23.90
CA GLY A 126 16.42 -3.88 23.13
C GLY A 126 15.65 -4.65 22.05
N PRO A 127 15.02 -3.95 21.09
CA PRO A 127 14.45 -4.58 19.90
C PRO A 127 15.48 -5.44 19.16
N LEU A 128 15.03 -6.48 18.47
CA LEU A 128 15.88 -7.48 17.80
C LEU A 128 16.87 -6.88 16.79
N PHE A 129 16.48 -5.81 16.11
CA PHE A 129 17.26 -5.10 15.10
C PHE A 129 17.49 -3.65 15.52
N ASP A 130 18.55 -3.02 15.02
CA ASP A 130 18.87 -1.60 15.32
C ASP A 130 18.05 -0.60 14.50
N GLY A 131 17.51 -1.02 13.35
CA GLY A 131 16.73 -0.17 12.44
C GLY A 131 17.56 0.52 11.36
N GLU A 132 18.90 0.51 11.44
CA GLU A 132 19.76 1.23 10.49
C GLU A 132 19.63 0.66 9.07
N GLY A 133 19.50 -0.66 8.96
CA GLY A 133 19.26 -1.33 7.67
C GLY A 133 17.91 -0.92 7.05
N LEU A 134 16.86 -0.79 7.86
CA LEU A 134 15.55 -0.32 7.43
C LEU A 134 15.61 1.15 7.00
N HIS A 135 16.23 2.01 7.80
CA HIS A 135 16.39 3.44 7.51
C HIS A 135 17.14 3.65 6.19
N GLY A 136 18.26 2.95 6.02
CA GLY A 136 19.06 3.00 4.79
C GLY A 136 18.26 2.53 3.57
N ALA A 137 17.59 1.38 3.66
CA ALA A 137 16.83 0.84 2.54
C ALA A 137 15.65 1.74 2.12
N ALA A 138 14.89 2.25 3.08
CA ALA A 138 13.77 3.15 2.82
C ALA A 138 14.24 4.50 2.25
N SER A 139 15.29 5.10 2.82
CA SER A 139 15.84 6.37 2.35
C SER A 139 16.48 6.25 0.96
N GLU A 140 17.17 5.14 0.69
CA GLU A 140 17.73 4.86 -0.62
C GLU A 140 16.64 4.66 -1.68
N ALA A 141 15.53 3.99 -1.34
CA ALA A 141 14.44 3.74 -2.28
C ALA A 141 13.57 4.97 -2.53
N LEU A 142 13.25 5.74 -1.49
CA LEU A 142 12.23 6.78 -1.54
C LEU A 142 12.82 8.19 -1.66
N LYS A 143 14.14 8.34 -1.45
CA LYS A 143 14.88 9.61 -1.54
C LYS A 143 14.21 10.69 -0.66
N GLU A 144 14.30 11.95 -1.08
CA GLU A 144 13.65 13.09 -0.42
C GLU A 144 12.23 13.34 -0.94
N THR A 145 11.55 12.30 -1.46
CA THR A 145 10.17 12.42 -1.97
C THR A 145 9.20 12.61 -0.83
N ARG A 146 8.34 13.62 -0.91
CA ARG A 146 7.23 13.82 0.04
C ARG A 146 5.96 13.14 -0.43
N VAL A 147 5.06 12.81 0.50
CA VAL A 147 3.77 12.17 0.16
C VAL A 147 2.90 13.00 -0.80
N GLY A 148 3.06 14.34 -0.81
CA GLY A 148 2.39 15.21 -1.77
C GLY A 148 2.97 15.17 -3.19
N GLU A 149 4.16 14.61 -3.36
CA GLU A 149 4.89 14.48 -4.64
C GLU A 149 4.70 13.09 -5.27
N ALA A 150 3.95 12.19 -4.61
CA ALA A 150 3.64 10.88 -5.15
C ALA A 150 2.78 10.99 -6.44
N LEU A 151 3.02 10.07 -7.39
CA LEU A 151 2.31 9.98 -8.68
C LEU A 151 0.82 9.70 -8.53
N THR A 152 0.43 9.03 -7.45
CA THR A 152 -0.95 8.71 -7.08
C THR A 152 -1.20 9.06 -5.61
N ASN A 153 -2.45 9.01 -5.16
CA ASN A 153 -2.75 9.27 -3.75
C ASN A 153 -2.25 8.10 -2.90
N LEU A 154 -1.60 8.42 -1.78
CA LEU A 154 -1.16 7.44 -0.80
C LEU A 154 -1.97 7.57 0.48
N VAL A 155 -2.32 6.43 1.08
CA VAL A 155 -2.98 6.32 2.39
C VAL A 155 -2.23 5.29 3.23
N ILE A 156 -1.44 5.76 4.20
CA ILE A 156 -0.53 4.94 4.99
C ILE A 156 -0.85 5.12 6.48
N PRO A 157 -1.35 4.09 7.19
CA PRO A 157 -1.59 4.17 8.63
C PRO A 157 -0.29 4.01 9.42
N ALA A 158 -0.27 4.58 10.63
CA ALA A 158 0.77 4.43 11.64
C ALA A 158 0.13 4.59 13.04
N PHE A 159 0.85 4.24 14.11
CA PHE A 159 0.39 4.47 15.48
C PHE A 159 1.36 5.36 16.26
N ASP A 160 0.87 6.47 16.83
CA ASP A 160 1.69 7.39 17.62
C ASP A 160 1.65 7.01 19.10
N ILE A 161 2.78 6.54 19.63
CA ILE A 161 2.87 6.05 21.01
C ILE A 161 2.83 7.17 22.05
N LYS A 162 3.22 8.40 21.67
CA LYS A 162 3.18 9.56 22.58
C LYS A 162 1.76 10.11 22.68
N LYS A 163 1.02 10.11 21.57
CA LYS A 163 -0.37 10.62 21.50
C LYS A 163 -1.43 9.54 21.68
N GLN A 164 -1.03 8.27 21.72
CA GLN A 164 -1.88 7.08 21.89
C GLN A 164 -3.06 7.04 20.91
N LYS A 165 -2.79 7.29 19.62
CA LYS A 165 -3.83 7.31 18.58
C LYS A 165 -3.27 6.88 17.23
N PRO A 166 -4.12 6.33 16.33
CA PRO A 166 -3.72 6.12 14.96
C PRO A 166 -3.46 7.46 14.25
N PHE A 167 -2.47 7.46 13.36
CA PHE A 167 -2.24 8.49 12.36
C PHE A 167 -2.40 7.88 10.98
N VAL A 168 -2.95 8.66 10.05
CA VAL A 168 -3.06 8.25 8.65
C VAL A 168 -2.43 9.34 7.80
N PHE A 169 -1.29 9.04 7.19
CA PHE A 169 -0.67 9.88 6.17
C PHE A 169 -1.47 9.71 4.89
N SER A 170 -2.23 10.74 4.53
CA SER A 170 -3.13 10.72 3.39
C SER A 170 -2.87 11.89 2.47
N SER A 171 -2.63 11.61 1.18
CA SER A 171 -2.50 12.65 0.15
C SER A 171 -3.74 13.55 0.04
N TYR A 172 -4.93 13.06 0.44
CA TYR A 172 -6.17 13.82 0.41
C TYR A 172 -6.23 14.92 1.48
N LYS A 173 -5.48 14.77 2.58
CA LYS A 173 -5.56 15.69 3.73
C LYS A 173 -4.57 16.84 3.64
N LEU A 174 -3.64 16.84 2.68
CA LEU A 174 -2.49 17.76 2.68
C LEU A 174 -2.87 19.24 2.59
N GLU A 175 -3.96 19.59 1.91
CA GLU A 175 -4.44 20.97 1.84
C GLU A 175 -4.93 21.47 3.22
N LYS A 176 -5.67 20.63 3.94
CA LYS A 176 -6.26 20.97 5.25
C LYS A 176 -5.28 20.75 6.41
N VAL A 177 -4.32 19.84 6.24
CA VAL A 177 -3.41 19.35 7.28
C VAL A 177 -1.97 19.26 6.73
N PRO A 178 -1.31 20.41 6.48
CA PRO A 178 -0.03 20.44 5.75
C PRO A 178 1.14 19.71 6.43
N TYR A 179 1.08 19.54 7.76
CA TYR A 179 2.11 18.78 8.50
C TYR A 179 2.11 17.29 8.16
N LEU A 180 1.07 16.76 7.50
CA LEU A 180 1.07 15.40 6.97
C LEU A 180 1.93 15.24 5.72
N ASN A 181 2.38 16.33 5.09
CA ASN A 181 3.24 16.28 3.90
C ASN A 181 4.70 15.96 4.28
N ALA A 182 4.94 14.82 4.94
CA ALA A 182 6.27 14.36 5.36
C ALA A 182 6.99 13.58 4.25
N PHE A 183 8.28 13.30 4.46
CA PHE A 183 9.04 12.43 3.55
C PHE A 183 8.48 11.00 3.57
N LEU A 184 8.40 10.38 2.39
CA LEU A 184 7.95 9.00 2.26
C LEU A 184 8.88 8.02 3.00
N SER A 185 10.18 8.32 3.08
CA SER A 185 11.14 7.56 3.90
C SER A 185 10.73 7.58 5.37
N ASP A 186 10.50 8.75 5.97
CA ASP A 186 10.08 8.89 7.36
C ASP A 186 8.77 8.14 7.64
N ILE A 187 7.78 8.29 6.74
CA ILE A 187 6.48 7.62 6.83
C ILE A 187 6.65 6.09 6.75
N CYS A 188 7.41 5.58 5.78
CA CYS A 188 7.56 4.15 5.56
C CYS A 188 8.41 3.47 6.64
N ILE A 189 9.44 4.15 7.14
CA ILE A 189 10.19 3.69 8.31
C ILE A 189 9.25 3.60 9.50
N SER A 190 8.49 4.67 9.78
CA SER A 190 7.56 4.73 10.91
C SER A 190 6.56 3.59 10.93
N THR A 191 5.90 3.31 9.80
CA THR A 191 4.93 2.22 9.75
C THR A 191 5.58 0.84 9.68
N SER A 192 6.91 0.71 9.59
CA SER A 192 7.61 -0.59 9.52
C SER A 192 8.41 -0.93 10.78
N THR A 193 8.35 -0.09 11.82
CA THR A 193 9.08 -0.32 13.08
C THR A 193 8.25 -1.14 14.07
N ALA A 194 8.11 -2.45 13.79
CA ALA A 194 7.32 -3.36 14.61
C ALA A 194 7.87 -3.44 16.05
N PRO A 195 7.01 -3.29 17.09
CA PRO A 195 7.44 -3.42 18.48
C PRO A 195 8.19 -4.72 18.73
N THR A 196 9.20 -4.68 19.59
CA THR A 196 10.16 -5.76 19.87
C THR A 196 11.12 -6.13 18.71
N GLN A 197 10.82 -5.76 17.46
CA GLN A 197 11.71 -5.99 16.31
C GLN A 197 12.59 -4.78 16.02
N PHE A 198 12.02 -3.57 15.96
CA PHE A 198 12.74 -2.33 15.67
C PHE A 198 12.48 -1.25 16.74
N PRO A 199 13.39 -0.27 16.92
CA PRO A 199 13.07 0.93 17.70
C PRO A 199 11.87 1.70 17.11
N PRO A 200 11.04 2.34 17.94
CA PRO A 200 10.12 3.36 17.47
C PRO A 200 10.85 4.46 16.71
N TYR A 201 10.19 5.07 15.73
CA TYR A 201 10.76 6.11 14.89
C TYR A 201 10.28 7.49 15.30
N TYR A 202 11.21 8.43 15.42
CA TYR A 202 10.93 9.83 15.71
C TYR A 202 11.33 10.70 14.53
N PHE A 203 10.44 11.60 14.14
CA PHE A 203 10.77 12.72 13.27
C PHE A 203 9.85 13.91 13.55
N GLU A 204 10.23 15.06 13.02
CA GLU A 204 9.41 16.28 13.06
C GLU A 204 9.12 16.73 11.62
N ASN A 205 7.88 17.12 11.35
CA ASN A 205 7.53 17.75 10.07
C ASN A 205 6.61 18.94 10.32
N ASN A 206 7.01 20.11 9.80
CA ASN A 206 6.30 21.38 9.97
C ASN A 206 5.93 21.69 11.44
N GLY A 207 6.87 21.51 12.37
CA GLY A 207 6.68 21.79 13.80
C GLY A 207 5.80 20.78 14.54
N VAL A 208 5.44 19.65 13.90
CA VAL A 208 4.69 18.56 14.53
C VAL A 208 5.62 17.36 14.71
N GLU A 209 5.77 16.94 15.96
CA GLU A 209 6.50 15.72 16.32
C GLU A 209 5.67 14.47 16.03
N PHE A 210 6.34 13.43 15.57
CA PHE A 210 5.81 12.09 15.35
C PHE A 210 6.66 11.09 16.14
N ASN A 211 6.01 10.27 16.96
CA ASN A 211 6.66 9.22 17.76
C ASN A 211 5.96 7.90 17.41
N LEU A 212 6.38 7.28 16.32
CA LEU A 212 5.58 6.26 15.65
C LEU A 212 6.17 4.86 15.81
N VAL A 213 5.26 3.88 15.84
CA VAL A 213 5.55 2.46 15.66
C VAL A 213 4.76 1.91 14.47
N ASP A 214 5.01 0.65 14.14
CA ASP A 214 4.41 -0.03 12.99
C ASP A 214 2.89 0.19 12.90
N GLY A 215 2.43 0.44 11.68
CA GLY A 215 1.02 0.67 11.39
C GLY A 215 0.18 -0.58 11.60
N GLY A 216 0.77 -1.76 11.72
CA GLY A 216 0.12 -3.02 12.09
C GLY A 216 -0.54 -2.97 13.46
N GLU A 217 -0.06 -2.13 14.38
CA GLU A 217 -0.74 -1.83 15.64
C GLU A 217 -2.10 -1.13 15.44
N ALA A 218 -2.27 -0.44 14.31
CA ALA A 218 -3.53 0.21 13.93
C ALA A 218 -4.35 -0.62 12.93
N ALA A 219 -3.70 -1.13 11.88
CA ALA A 219 -4.32 -1.91 10.80
C ALA A 219 -3.27 -2.67 9.98
N VAL A 220 -3.09 -3.98 10.26
CA VAL A 220 -2.23 -4.87 9.44
C VAL A 220 -2.71 -4.92 7.99
N ASN A 221 -4.02 -5.02 7.78
CA ASN A 221 -4.68 -4.89 6.48
C ASN A 221 -5.26 -3.46 6.36
N PRO A 222 -4.63 -2.54 5.61
CA PRO A 222 -5.07 -1.14 5.57
C PRO A 222 -6.32 -0.92 4.72
N THR A 223 -6.86 -1.95 4.05
CA THR A 223 -7.86 -1.80 2.99
C THR A 223 -9.10 -1.02 3.46
N GLN A 224 -9.60 -1.29 4.67
CA GLN A 224 -10.74 -0.55 5.22
C GLN A 224 -10.41 0.93 5.47
N ILE A 225 -9.20 1.26 5.94
CA ILE A 225 -8.76 2.65 6.14
C ILE A 225 -8.71 3.37 4.80
N VAL A 226 -8.18 2.73 3.75
CA VAL A 226 -8.10 3.32 2.40
C VAL A 226 -9.50 3.56 1.82
N VAL A 227 -10.40 2.59 1.92
CA VAL A 227 -11.80 2.74 1.47
C VAL A 227 -12.51 3.85 2.25
N SER A 228 -12.34 3.92 3.57
CA SER A 228 -12.90 4.99 4.41
C SER A 228 -12.39 6.37 4.01
N GLU A 229 -11.09 6.49 3.70
CA GLU A 229 -10.51 7.74 3.24
C GLU A 229 -11.10 8.16 1.87
N VAL A 230 -11.27 7.21 0.94
CA VAL A 230 -11.91 7.47 -0.36
C VAL A 230 -13.36 7.93 -0.20
N LEU A 231 -14.15 7.26 0.64
CA LEU A 231 -15.55 7.62 0.90
C LEU A 231 -15.70 9.00 1.57
N GLN A 232 -14.70 9.46 2.34
CA GLN A 232 -14.73 10.80 2.95
C GLN A 232 -14.49 11.93 1.93
N GLN A 233 -13.87 11.64 0.79
CA GLN A 233 -13.44 12.64 -0.18
C GLN A 233 -14.28 12.65 -1.45
N ASN A 234 -15.12 11.64 -1.65
CA ASN A 234 -15.90 11.45 -2.87
C ASN A 234 -17.35 11.13 -2.50
N GLU A 235 -18.30 11.82 -3.13
CA GLU A 235 -19.73 11.54 -2.97
C GLU A 235 -20.12 10.32 -3.81
N ASP A 236 -20.66 9.29 -3.15
CA ASP A 236 -21.17 8.05 -3.75
C ASP A 236 -20.28 7.42 -4.86
N PRO A 237 -18.97 7.20 -4.61
CA PRO A 237 -18.09 6.61 -5.61
C PRO A 237 -18.44 5.13 -5.85
N GLU A 238 -18.30 4.69 -7.10
CA GLU A 238 -18.11 3.27 -7.38
C GLU A 238 -16.66 2.94 -7.05
N ILE A 239 -16.39 1.84 -6.35
CA ILE A 239 -15.03 1.51 -5.90
C ILE A 239 -14.62 0.15 -6.44
N LEU A 240 -13.40 0.08 -6.99
CA LEU A 240 -12.67 -1.17 -7.21
C LEU A 240 -11.51 -1.26 -6.23
N VAL A 241 -11.38 -2.40 -5.57
CA VAL A 241 -10.33 -2.70 -4.59
C VAL A 241 -9.61 -3.99 -4.99
N LEU A 242 -8.29 -3.88 -5.15
CA LEU A 242 -7.37 -5.00 -5.08
C LEU A 242 -6.63 -4.95 -3.73
N SER A 243 -6.89 -5.94 -2.87
CA SER A 243 -6.26 -6.09 -1.57
C SER A 243 -5.31 -7.28 -1.58
N LEU A 244 -4.04 -7.07 -1.25
CA LEU A 244 -2.98 -8.09 -1.31
C LEU A 244 -2.44 -8.39 0.09
N GLY A 245 -2.57 -9.64 0.51
CA GLY A 245 -2.05 -10.12 1.78
C GLY A 245 -0.62 -10.68 1.66
N THR A 246 0.04 -10.85 2.81
CA THR A 246 1.40 -11.40 2.92
C THR A 246 1.43 -12.84 3.42
N GLY A 247 0.31 -13.55 3.35
CA GLY A 247 0.18 -14.93 3.81
C GLY A 247 -0.01 -15.09 5.32
N ALA A 248 -0.93 -15.99 5.68
CA ALA A 248 -1.21 -16.47 7.01
C ALA A 248 -1.03 -17.99 7.05
N THR A 249 -0.55 -18.51 8.18
CA THR A 249 -0.49 -19.96 8.41
C THR A 249 -1.89 -20.52 8.57
N GLU A 250 -2.06 -21.80 8.23
CA GLU A 250 -3.30 -22.54 8.44
C GLU A 250 -3.80 -22.38 9.89
N ILE A 251 -5.11 -22.36 10.05
CA ILE A 251 -5.74 -22.37 11.36
C ILE A 251 -5.79 -23.81 11.84
N GLU A 252 -4.91 -24.16 12.78
CA GLU A 252 -5.05 -25.39 13.54
C GLU A 252 -6.10 -25.17 14.66
N GLU A 253 -7.17 -25.96 14.69
CA GLU A 253 -8.20 -25.96 15.75
C GLU A 253 -7.70 -26.65 17.03
N ILE A 254 -6.54 -26.21 17.54
CA ILE A 254 -5.82 -26.85 18.64
C ILE A 254 -6.10 -26.24 20.01
N TYR A 255 -6.81 -25.11 20.06
CA TYR A 255 -7.14 -24.42 21.31
C TYR A 255 -8.63 -24.57 21.63
N ASP A 256 -8.93 -24.86 22.89
CA ASP A 256 -10.30 -24.84 23.41
C ASP A 256 -10.39 -24.01 24.71
N ALA A 257 -11.62 -23.63 25.09
CA ALA A 257 -11.87 -22.75 26.22
C ALA A 257 -11.46 -23.37 27.57
N ASP A 258 -11.55 -24.70 27.72
CA ASP A 258 -11.22 -25.41 28.96
C ASP A 258 -9.69 -25.41 29.18
N GLN A 259 -8.92 -25.60 28.11
CA GLN A 259 -7.46 -25.43 28.13
C GLN A 259 -7.10 -23.98 28.50
N ALA A 260 -7.67 -23.02 27.78
CA ALA A 260 -7.35 -21.60 27.93
C ALA A 260 -7.73 -21.03 29.31
N ALA A 261 -8.74 -21.59 29.97
CA ALA A 261 -9.17 -21.22 31.32
C ALA A 261 -8.05 -21.39 32.38
N THR A 262 -7.05 -22.24 32.11
CA THR A 262 -5.95 -22.53 33.03
C THR A 262 -4.61 -21.94 32.58
N TRP A 263 -4.57 -21.23 31.45
CA TRP A 263 -3.33 -20.66 30.94
C TRP A 263 -2.74 -19.60 31.89
N PRO A 264 -1.43 -19.64 32.17
CA PRO A 264 -0.77 -18.59 32.90
C PRO A 264 -0.71 -17.30 32.07
N LYS A 265 -0.53 -16.16 32.75
CA LYS A 265 -0.47 -14.83 32.10
C LYS A 265 0.57 -14.75 30.97
N GLN A 266 1.69 -15.46 31.11
CA GLN A 266 2.76 -15.49 30.11
C GLN A 266 2.32 -16.22 28.83
N THR A 267 1.57 -17.31 28.95
CA THR A 267 1.00 -18.02 27.80
C THR A 267 0.01 -17.12 27.07
N TRP A 268 -0.89 -16.46 27.82
CA TRP A 268 -1.79 -15.46 27.26
C TRP A 268 -1.04 -14.35 26.52
N ALA A 269 0.02 -13.78 27.11
CA ALA A 269 0.78 -12.70 26.47
C ALA A 269 1.38 -13.10 25.11
N VAL A 270 1.75 -14.37 24.91
CA VAL A 270 2.28 -14.86 23.64
C VAL A 270 1.16 -15.17 22.65
N ILE A 271 0.13 -15.90 23.10
CA ILE A 271 -0.94 -16.37 22.21
C ILE A 271 -1.87 -15.22 21.80
N ASP A 272 -2.19 -14.29 22.70
CA ASP A 272 -3.08 -13.15 22.42
C ASP A 272 -2.53 -12.25 21.30
N THR A 273 -1.22 -12.05 21.24
CA THR A 273 -0.57 -11.32 20.14
C THR A 273 -0.87 -11.97 18.78
N ASN A 274 -0.84 -13.30 18.70
CA ASN A 274 -1.18 -14.03 17.48
C ASN A 274 -2.67 -13.94 17.15
N PHE A 275 -3.54 -14.04 18.17
CA PHE A 275 -4.99 -13.90 18.01
C PHE A 275 -5.38 -12.51 17.52
N GLN A 276 -4.78 -11.44 18.06
CA GLN A 276 -5.04 -10.06 17.64
C GLN A 276 -4.71 -9.84 16.16
N GLY A 277 -3.54 -10.30 15.69
CA GLY A 277 -3.18 -10.17 14.28
C GLY A 277 -4.18 -10.86 13.34
N ARG A 278 -4.62 -12.07 13.71
CA ARG A 278 -5.66 -12.82 12.97
C ARG A 278 -7.01 -12.09 13.02
N ALA A 279 -7.42 -11.63 14.20
CA ALA A 279 -8.68 -10.92 14.41
C ALA A 279 -8.75 -9.61 13.60
N TYR A 280 -7.67 -8.82 13.56
CA TYR A 280 -7.61 -7.58 12.77
C TYR A 280 -7.77 -7.83 11.27
N THR A 281 -7.19 -8.91 10.76
CA THR A 281 -7.34 -9.28 9.35
C THR A 281 -8.76 -9.75 9.06
N ALA A 282 -9.28 -10.69 9.87
CA ALA A 282 -10.61 -11.27 9.67
C ALA A 282 -11.74 -10.22 9.78
N ILE A 283 -11.68 -9.32 10.76
CA ILE A 283 -12.70 -8.28 10.90
C ILE A 283 -12.67 -7.29 9.73
N THR A 284 -11.47 -7.01 9.18
CA THR A 284 -11.33 -6.18 7.98
C THR A 284 -11.99 -6.84 6.77
N GLU A 285 -11.81 -8.15 6.59
CA GLU A 285 -12.47 -8.92 5.53
C GLU A 285 -13.99 -8.96 5.72
N TYR A 286 -14.50 -9.10 6.95
CA TYR A 286 -15.93 -8.98 7.26
C TYR A 286 -16.51 -7.63 6.83
N TYR A 287 -15.86 -6.52 7.20
CA TYR A 287 -16.33 -5.18 6.86
C TYR A 287 -16.35 -4.95 5.33
N LEU A 288 -15.31 -5.41 4.63
CA LEU A 288 -15.23 -5.27 3.18
C LEU A 288 -16.25 -6.15 2.49
N SER A 289 -16.40 -7.42 2.86
CA SER A 289 -17.44 -8.31 2.32
C SER A 289 -18.84 -7.74 2.53
N SER A 290 -19.09 -7.08 3.66
CA SER A 290 -20.36 -6.38 3.93
C SER A 290 -20.59 -5.21 2.96
N ILE A 291 -19.57 -4.34 2.79
CA ILE A 291 -19.64 -3.18 1.88
C ILE A 291 -19.87 -3.63 0.43
N PHE A 292 -19.11 -4.62 -0.03
CA PHE A 292 -19.13 -5.10 -1.42
C PHE A 292 -20.24 -6.11 -1.73
N SER A 293 -20.99 -6.57 -0.71
CA SER A 293 -22.24 -7.32 -0.93
C SER A 293 -23.49 -6.44 -0.92
N GLY A 294 -23.47 -5.31 -0.22
CA GLY A 294 -24.64 -4.47 -0.02
C GLY A 294 -24.64 -3.15 -0.81
N PHE A 295 -23.53 -2.41 -0.79
CA PHE A 295 -23.44 -1.04 -1.31
C PHE A 295 -22.63 -0.93 -2.60
N GLN A 296 -21.67 -1.82 -2.79
CA GLN A 296 -20.80 -1.89 -3.97
C GLN A 296 -20.99 -3.23 -4.68
N SER A 297 -20.36 -3.40 -5.84
CA SER A 297 -20.42 -4.65 -6.60
C SER A 297 -19.43 -5.68 -6.07
N ARG A 298 -19.86 -6.93 -5.85
CA ARG A 298 -18.94 -8.02 -5.45
C ARG A 298 -17.78 -8.22 -6.43
N ASN A 299 -18.01 -7.94 -7.70
CA ASN A 299 -16.98 -8.12 -8.74
C ASN A 299 -15.87 -7.06 -8.68
N THR A 300 -16.03 -6.00 -7.87
CA THR A 300 -15.06 -4.92 -7.74
C THR A 300 -14.22 -5.04 -6.47
N TYR A 301 -14.34 -6.10 -5.68
CA TYR A 301 -13.42 -6.41 -4.58
C TYR A 301 -12.72 -7.74 -4.82
N LEU A 302 -11.38 -7.72 -4.82
CA LEU A 302 -10.55 -8.91 -4.87
C LEU A 302 -9.54 -8.88 -3.73
N ARG A 303 -9.63 -9.84 -2.82
CA ARG A 303 -8.62 -10.14 -1.79
C ARG A 303 -7.75 -11.29 -2.28
N VAL A 304 -6.46 -11.06 -2.49
CA VAL A 304 -5.48 -12.10 -2.84
C VAL A 304 -4.66 -12.40 -1.57
N GLN A 305 -4.90 -13.56 -0.97
CA GLN A 305 -4.27 -13.97 0.28
C GLN A 305 -3.95 -15.47 0.26
N GLU A 306 -2.77 -15.82 0.77
CA GLU A 306 -2.42 -17.20 1.10
C GLU A 306 -2.90 -17.50 2.52
N TYR A 307 -3.82 -18.44 2.67
CA TYR A 307 -4.40 -18.82 3.96
C TYR A 307 -3.77 -20.09 4.56
N ASP A 308 -2.95 -20.79 3.78
CA ASP A 308 -2.22 -21.99 4.16
C ASP A 308 -0.72 -21.80 3.83
N LEU A 309 -0.13 -20.76 4.43
CA LEU A 309 1.30 -20.50 4.30
C LEU A 309 2.08 -21.56 5.08
N ASN A 310 3.06 -22.18 4.42
CA ASN A 310 4.00 -23.09 5.08
C ASN A 310 4.59 -22.43 6.35
N PRO A 311 4.47 -23.06 7.54
CA PRO A 311 4.99 -22.51 8.79
C PRO A 311 6.47 -22.11 8.75
N ASP A 312 7.30 -22.78 7.95
CA ASP A 312 8.73 -22.44 7.78
C ASP A 312 8.95 -21.06 7.13
N LEU A 313 7.94 -20.55 6.41
CA LEU A 313 7.90 -19.27 5.73
C LEU A 313 7.10 -18.20 6.52
N SER A 314 6.56 -18.56 7.68
CA SER A 314 5.64 -17.69 8.44
C SER A 314 6.33 -16.55 9.17
N ASP A 315 7.60 -16.74 9.52
CA ASP A 315 8.42 -15.75 10.24
C ASP A 315 8.68 -14.51 9.36
N PRO A 316 8.15 -13.33 9.74
CA PRO A 316 8.26 -12.11 8.94
C PRO A 316 9.69 -11.56 8.85
N VAL A 317 10.66 -12.13 9.57
CA VAL A 317 12.05 -11.67 9.58
C VAL A 317 13.05 -12.74 9.11
N ASN A 318 12.57 -13.91 8.69
CA ASN A 318 13.42 -14.98 8.15
C ASN A 318 13.89 -14.66 6.73
N VAL A 319 15.12 -14.16 6.63
CA VAL A 319 15.78 -13.72 5.39
C VAL A 319 16.76 -14.73 4.80
N THR A 320 16.65 -16.01 5.19
CA THR A 320 17.46 -17.07 4.58
C THR A 320 17.11 -17.21 3.10
N LYS A 321 18.07 -17.63 2.26
CA LYS A 321 17.84 -17.84 0.83
C LYS A 321 16.66 -18.77 0.55
N ALA A 322 16.52 -19.84 1.35
CA ALA A 322 15.40 -20.77 1.28
C ALA A 322 14.06 -20.10 1.57
N SER A 323 13.98 -19.24 2.60
CA SER A 323 12.78 -18.46 2.92
C SER A 323 12.42 -17.49 1.79
N LEU A 324 13.39 -16.70 1.32
CA LEU A 324 13.18 -15.70 0.26
C LEU A 324 12.68 -16.33 -1.05
N ASP A 325 13.26 -17.48 -1.45
CA ASP A 325 12.85 -18.18 -2.66
C ASP A 325 11.52 -18.93 -2.45
N GLY A 326 11.28 -19.48 -1.26
CA GLY A 326 10.02 -20.12 -0.89
C GLY A 326 8.84 -19.15 -0.88
N LEU A 327 9.03 -17.91 -0.42
CA LEU A 327 8.01 -16.87 -0.45
C LEU A 327 7.67 -16.44 -1.89
N GLU A 328 8.67 -16.34 -2.77
CA GLU A 328 8.42 -16.02 -4.19
C GLU A 328 7.66 -17.17 -4.87
N GLU A 329 8.07 -18.41 -4.60
CA GLU A 329 7.38 -19.60 -5.12
C GLU A 329 5.93 -19.69 -4.59
N THR A 330 5.71 -19.35 -3.32
CA THR A 330 4.36 -19.22 -2.74
C THR A 330 3.53 -18.20 -3.52
N GLY A 331 4.08 -17.03 -3.82
CA GLY A 331 3.40 -16.02 -4.64
C GLY A 331 3.04 -16.52 -6.05
N LYS A 332 3.89 -17.32 -6.69
CA LYS A 332 3.61 -17.95 -7.99
C LYS A 332 2.51 -19.01 -7.89
N GLN A 333 2.57 -19.86 -6.87
CA GLN A 333 1.57 -20.93 -6.66
C GLN A 333 0.21 -20.35 -6.29
N LEU A 334 0.19 -19.25 -5.52
CA LEU A 334 -1.02 -18.55 -5.14
C LEU A 334 -1.85 -18.14 -6.36
N LEU A 335 -1.22 -17.68 -7.45
CA LEU A 335 -1.90 -17.33 -8.69
C LEU A 335 -2.74 -18.50 -9.28
N MET A 336 -2.34 -19.74 -9.01
CA MET A 336 -3.02 -20.94 -9.51
C MET A 336 -4.11 -21.47 -8.56
N LYS A 337 -4.13 -21.02 -7.30
CA LYS A 337 -5.19 -21.38 -6.34
C LYS A 337 -6.52 -20.75 -6.73
N LYS A 338 -7.62 -21.41 -6.35
CA LYS A 338 -8.97 -20.82 -6.44
C LYS A 338 -9.04 -19.60 -5.52
N MET A 339 -9.66 -18.53 -6.01
CA MET A 339 -9.95 -17.39 -5.15
C MET A 339 -10.97 -17.81 -4.10
N VAL A 340 -10.86 -17.25 -2.90
CA VAL A 340 -11.83 -17.45 -1.83
C VAL A 340 -12.48 -16.13 -1.46
N THR A 341 -13.68 -16.18 -0.92
CA THR A 341 -14.39 -15.01 -0.41
C THR A 341 -14.93 -15.26 0.99
N PHE A 342 -14.86 -14.25 1.85
CA PHE A 342 -15.38 -14.34 3.21
C PHE A 342 -16.92 -14.36 3.23
N ASN A 343 -17.49 -15.39 3.86
CA ASN A 343 -18.92 -15.57 4.04
C ASN A 343 -19.40 -14.87 5.32
N LEU A 344 -20.36 -13.95 5.17
CA LEU A 344 -20.86 -13.13 6.29
C LEU A 344 -21.74 -13.90 7.28
N ASP A 345 -22.29 -15.05 6.86
CA ASP A 345 -23.21 -15.84 7.67
C ASP A 345 -22.46 -16.95 8.44
N THR A 346 -21.49 -17.61 7.81
CA THR A 346 -20.71 -18.69 8.42
C THR A 346 -19.41 -18.23 9.07
N PHE A 347 -18.91 -17.04 8.69
CA PHE A 347 -17.59 -16.53 9.07
C PHE A 347 -16.40 -17.32 8.50
N ASP A 348 -16.68 -18.20 7.52
CA ASP A 348 -15.70 -19.03 6.82
C ASP A 348 -15.32 -18.45 5.45
N LEU A 349 -14.35 -19.09 4.79
CA LEU A 349 -13.93 -18.80 3.43
C LEU A 349 -14.61 -19.75 2.44
N ASP A 350 -15.39 -19.20 1.52
CA ASP A 350 -16.00 -19.97 0.43
C ASP A 350 -15.08 -20.00 -0.79
N GLU A 351 -14.85 -21.19 -1.35
CA GLU A 351 -14.08 -21.35 -2.58
C GLU A 351 -14.88 -20.86 -3.81
N GLY A 352 -14.26 -19.96 -4.58
CA GLY A 352 -14.80 -19.41 -5.80
C GLY A 352 -14.50 -20.25 -7.05
N LEU A 353 -15.10 -19.85 -8.18
CA LEU A 353 -14.95 -20.56 -9.45
C LEU A 353 -13.66 -20.21 -10.21
N GLU A 354 -13.15 -18.99 -10.03
CA GLU A 354 -11.96 -18.46 -10.72
C GLU A 354 -10.68 -18.76 -9.91
N THR A 355 -9.55 -18.93 -10.59
CA THR A 355 -8.23 -18.83 -9.91
C THR A 355 -7.88 -17.38 -9.65
N TYR A 356 -6.92 -17.12 -8.76
CA TYR A 356 -6.43 -15.75 -8.53
C TYR A 356 -5.86 -15.12 -9.81
N ALA A 357 -5.16 -15.88 -10.66
CA ALA A 357 -4.70 -15.40 -11.97
C ALA A 357 -5.86 -14.93 -12.85
N GLN A 358 -6.93 -15.73 -12.96
CA GLN A 358 -8.12 -15.37 -13.74
C GLN A 358 -8.82 -14.13 -13.19
N ALA A 359 -8.95 -14.03 -11.87
CA ALA A 359 -9.52 -12.87 -11.22
C ALA A 359 -8.66 -11.60 -11.42
N LEU A 360 -7.33 -11.73 -11.39
CA LEU A 360 -6.40 -10.63 -11.67
C LEU A 360 -6.45 -10.18 -13.13
N ASP A 361 -6.57 -11.11 -14.09
CA ASP A 361 -6.79 -10.77 -15.50
C ASP A 361 -8.09 -9.97 -15.69
N ARG A 362 -9.15 -10.37 -14.98
CA ARG A 362 -10.43 -9.63 -14.96
C ARG A 362 -10.27 -8.23 -14.35
N ILE A 363 -9.53 -8.09 -13.24
CA ILE A 363 -9.21 -6.78 -12.67
C ILE A 363 -8.39 -5.95 -13.66
N ALA A 364 -7.41 -6.54 -14.35
CA ALA A 364 -6.61 -5.86 -15.37
C ALA A 364 -7.48 -5.34 -16.53
N ASP A 365 -8.49 -6.09 -16.96
CA ASP A 365 -9.45 -5.65 -17.98
C ASP A 365 -10.29 -4.45 -17.51
N ILE A 366 -10.76 -4.46 -16.26
CA ILE A 366 -11.53 -3.34 -15.69
C ILE A 366 -10.65 -2.08 -15.60
N LEU A 367 -9.43 -2.21 -15.05
CA LEU A 367 -8.46 -1.12 -14.92
C LEU A 367 -8.10 -0.52 -16.28
N HIS A 368 -7.78 -1.37 -17.26
CA HIS A 368 -7.45 -0.92 -18.61
C HIS A 368 -8.65 -0.25 -19.28
N GLY A 369 -9.85 -0.84 -19.19
CA GLY A 369 -11.07 -0.27 -19.74
C GLY A 369 -11.40 1.11 -19.17
N GLU A 370 -11.25 1.28 -17.85
CA GLU A 370 -11.45 2.57 -17.18
C GLU A 370 -10.43 3.61 -17.64
N ARG A 371 -9.14 3.25 -17.72
CA ARG A 371 -8.09 4.16 -18.23
C ARG A 371 -8.40 4.62 -19.66
N GLN A 372 -8.82 3.72 -20.56
CA GLN A 372 -9.19 4.07 -21.93
C GLN A 372 -10.38 5.02 -21.98
N ARG A 373 -11.39 4.78 -21.13
CA ARG A 373 -12.57 5.65 -21.00
C ARG A 373 -12.17 7.07 -20.58
N ARG A 374 -11.35 7.20 -19.53
CA ARG A 374 -10.87 8.50 -19.02
C ARG A 374 -10.06 9.28 -20.06
N ARG A 375 -9.16 8.59 -20.78
CA ARG A 375 -8.38 9.19 -21.86
C ARG A 375 -9.30 9.72 -22.97
N ARG A 376 -10.26 8.92 -23.44
CA ARG A 376 -11.23 9.33 -24.48
C ARG A 376 -12.04 10.56 -24.06
N SER A 377 -12.54 10.60 -22.82
CA SER A 377 -13.28 11.76 -22.31
C SER A 377 -12.41 13.04 -22.28
N LYS A 378 -11.15 12.93 -21.83
CA LYS A 378 -10.19 14.06 -21.84
C LYS A 378 -9.89 14.55 -23.27
N TYR A 379 -9.80 13.65 -24.25
CA TYR A 379 -9.65 14.03 -25.66
C TYR A 379 -10.89 14.76 -26.18
N MET A 380 -12.11 14.30 -25.84
CA MET A 380 -13.35 14.96 -26.26
C MET A 380 -13.52 16.35 -25.64
N GLU A 381 -13.19 16.53 -24.36
CA GLU A 381 -13.21 17.84 -23.69
C GLU A 381 -12.24 18.85 -24.34
N LYS A 382 -11.06 18.38 -24.76
CA LYS A 382 -10.07 19.22 -25.47
C LYS A 382 -10.44 19.47 -26.93
N GLY A 383 -11.03 18.49 -27.60
CA GLY A 383 -11.42 18.56 -29.02
C GLY A 383 -12.73 19.30 -29.30
N GLY A 384 -13.60 19.49 -28.29
CA GLY A 384 -14.85 20.25 -28.41
C GLY A 384 -14.72 21.77 -28.29
N ARG A 385 -13.52 22.29 -27.95
CA ARG A 385 -13.26 23.73 -27.79
C ARG A 385 -12.90 24.56 -29.04
N PRO A 386 -12.63 24.04 -30.26
CA PRO A 386 -12.27 24.93 -31.37
C PRO A 386 -13.42 25.53 -32.20
N PHE A 387 -14.68 25.10 -32.06
CA PHE A 387 -15.73 25.49 -33.03
C PHE A 387 -16.74 26.54 -32.55
N LEU A 388 -16.88 26.75 -31.23
CA LEU A 388 -17.84 27.72 -30.69
C LEU A 388 -17.26 29.12 -30.49
N GLU A 389 -15.93 29.27 -30.40
CA GLU A 389 -15.31 30.59 -30.30
C GLU A 389 -15.16 31.31 -31.65
N THR A 390 -15.25 30.58 -32.78
CA THR A 390 -15.17 31.18 -34.12
C THR A 390 -16.50 31.75 -34.62
N LEU A 391 -17.62 31.37 -34.01
CA LEU A 391 -18.96 31.89 -34.35
C LEU A 391 -19.39 33.07 -33.47
N ALA A 392 -18.69 33.35 -32.36
CA ALA A 392 -19.00 34.48 -31.47
C ALA A 392 -18.25 35.77 -31.82
N GLN A 393 -17.42 35.78 -32.88
CA GLN A 393 -16.75 36.97 -33.42
C GLN A 393 -17.25 37.36 -34.82
N ALA A 394 -18.34 36.74 -35.27
CA ALA A 394 -19.00 37.05 -36.53
C ALA A 394 -20.48 37.38 -36.27
N ASP A 395 -20.73 38.46 -35.52
CA ASP A 395 -21.98 39.25 -35.57
C ASP A 395 -21.69 40.71 -35.19
#